data_AF-A0A969DQY2-F1
#
_entry.id   AF-A0A969DQY2-F1
#
_cell.length_a   1.000
_cell.length_b   1.000
_cell.length_c   1.000
_cell.angle_alpha   90.00
_cell.angle_beta   90.00
_cell.angle_gamma   90.00
#
_symmetry.space_group_name_H-M   'P 1'
#
loop_
_entity.id
_entity.type
_entity.pdbx_description
1 polymer ?
#
loop_
_entity_poly.entity_id
_entity_poly.type
_entity_poly.pdbx_seq_one_letter_code
_entity_poly.pdbx_strand_id
1 'polypeptide(L)' 'MNIKIEHSAIWIKGLAKTKDFSVRYFDMVCGEQYHNPTKQFTTYFLSFRNSNVRINVV' A
#
# COMPACT_ATOMS: atom_id res chain seq x y z
N MET A 1 1.86 -13.63 -23.86
CA MET A 1 1.28 -13.21 -22.56
C MET A 1 2.36 -12.44 -21.81
N ASN A 2 2.10 -11.21 -21.36
CA ASN A 2 3.10 -10.40 -20.66
C ASN A 2 2.88 -10.57 -19.14
N ILE A 3 3.88 -11.09 -18.43
CA ILE A 3 3.82 -11.31 -16.97
C ILE A 3 4.59 -10.18 -16.30
N LYS A 4 3.95 -9.49 -15.35
CA LYS A 4 4.53 -8.41 -14.56
C LYS A 4 4.11 -8.53 -13.10
N ILE A 5 4.94 -7.99 -12.21
CA ILE A 5 4.58 -7.84 -10.79
C ILE A 5 3.69 -6.61 -10.66
N GLU A 6 2.45 -6.82 -10.22
CA GLU A 6 1.48 -5.75 -10.02
C GLU A 6 1.63 -5.08 -8.65
N HIS A 7 1.98 -5.84 -7.62
CA HIS A 7 2.13 -5.30 -6.26
C HIS A 7 3.04 -6.14 -5.36
N SER A 8 3.48 -5.52 -4.26
CA SER A 8 4.16 -6.17 -3.15
C SER A 8 3.58 -5.72 -1.82
N ALA A 9 3.55 -6.63 -0.85
CA ALA A 9 3.07 -6.38 0.51
C ALA A 9 4.26 -6.16 1.46
N ILE A 10 4.17 -5.14 2.32
CA ILE A 10 5.19 -4.86 3.33
C ILE A 10 4.54 -4.84 4.71
N TRP A 11 4.99 -5.73 5.59
CA TRP A 11 4.57 -5.71 6.99
C TRP A 11 5.36 -4.64 7.75
N ILE A 12 4.65 -3.70 8.37
CA ILE A 12 5.22 -2.58 9.11
C ILE A 12 4.68 -2.52 10.54
N LYS A 13 5.39 -1.79 11.41
CA LYS A 13 4.94 -1.59 12.81
C LYS A 13 3.96 -0.42 12.97
N GLY A 14 3.92 0.52 12.01
CA GLY A 14 3.17 1.78 12.13
C GLY A 14 2.44 2.17 10.85
N LEU A 15 1.22 1.64 10.67
CA LEU A 15 0.48 1.74 9.40
C LEU A 15 0.20 3.17 8.95
N ALA A 16 -0.34 4.01 9.84
CA ALA A 16 -0.63 5.41 9.51
C ALA A 16 0.66 6.20 9.20
N LYS A 17 1.72 5.98 9.98
CA LYS A 17 3.02 6.66 9.77
C LYS A 17 3.65 6.28 8.43
N THR A 18 3.62 4.99 8.07
CA THR A 18 4.14 4.53 6.78
C THR A 18 3.32 5.08 5.62
N LYS A 19 1.98 5.07 5.73
CA LYS A 19 1.10 5.70 4.75
C LYS A 19 1.47 7.18 4.53
N ASP A 20 1.56 7.97 5.61
CA ASP A 20 1.85 9.41 5.52
C ASP A 20 3.26 9.68 4.98
N PHE A 21 4.25 8.89 5.41
CA PHE A 21 5.60 8.97 4.88
C PHE A 21 5.63 8.72 3.37
N SER A 22 4.95 7.66 2.91
CA SER A 22 4.93 7.32 1.49
C SER A 22 4.23 8.35 0.64
N VAL A 23 3.10 8.89 1.11
CA VAL A 23 2.40 9.99 0.42
C VAL A 23 3.27 11.25 0.35
N ARG A 24 3.94 11.60 1.46
CA ARG A 24 4.74 12.83 1.55
C ARG A 24 6.03 12.78 0.75
N TYR A 25 6.76 11.66 0.78
CA TYR A 25 8.13 11.59 0.27
C TYR A 25 8.27 10.84 -1.04
N PHE A 26 7.29 10.01 -1.43
CA PHE A 26 7.33 9.25 -2.70
C PHE A 26 6.23 9.65 -3.68
N ASP A 27 5.48 10.72 -3.41
CA ASP A 27 4.32 11.17 -4.21
C ASP A 27 3.33 10.03 -4.51
N MET A 28 3.15 9.15 -3.51
CA MET A 28 2.18 8.07 -3.59
C MET A 28 0.77 8.58 -3.28
N VAL A 29 -0.22 7.94 -3.89
CA VAL A 29 -1.63 8.12 -3.59
C VAL A 29 -2.08 6.96 -2.71
N CYS A 30 -2.73 7.27 -1.60
CA CYS A 30 -3.32 6.28 -0.71
C CYS A 30 -4.78 6.04 -1.06
N GLY A 31 -5.17 4.76 -1.19
CA GLY A 31 -6.56 4.35 -1.27
C GLY A 31 -7.25 4.29 0.10
N GLU A 32 -8.47 3.77 0.13
CA GLU A 32 -9.20 3.55 1.37
C GLU A 32 -8.52 2.51 2.27
N GLN A 33 -8.73 2.64 3.58
CA GLN A 33 -8.28 1.64 4.53
C GLN A 33 -9.08 0.36 4.37
N TYR A 34 -8.41 -0.77 4.27
CA TYR A 34 -9.05 -2.08 4.31
C TYR A 34 -8.75 -2.77 5.64
N HIS A 35 -9.79 -3.27 6.30
CA HIS A 35 -9.68 -4.07 7.52
C HIS A 35 -10.27 -5.47 7.28
N ASN A 36 -9.47 -6.50 7.55
CA ASN A 36 -9.92 -7.89 7.50
C ASN A 36 -10.05 -8.44 8.94
N PRO A 37 -11.26 -8.53 9.50
CA PRO A 37 -11.44 -8.99 10.88
C PRO A 37 -11.12 -10.48 11.04
N THR A 38 -11.38 -11.31 10.02
CA THR A 38 -11.07 -12.75 10.06
C THR A 38 -9.57 -13.02 10.14
N LYS A 39 -8.78 -12.26 9.39
CA LYS A 39 -7.31 -12.37 9.34
C LYS A 39 -6.60 -11.40 10.29
N GLN A 40 -7.35 -10.59 11.03
CA GLN A 40 -6.90 -9.61 12.03
C GLN A 40 -5.80 -8.66 11.52
N PHE A 41 -5.92 -8.15 10.29
CA PHE A 41 -5.00 -7.14 9.78
C PHE A 41 -5.74 -5.95 9.16
N THR A 42 -5.03 -4.83 9.08
CA THR A 42 -5.49 -3.61 8.45
C THR A 42 -4.42 -3.14 7.48
N THR A 43 -4.81 -2.64 6.32
CA THR A 43 -3.86 -2.29 5.26
C THR A 43 -4.30 -1.04 4.50
N TYR A 44 -3.33 -0.39 3.86
CA TYR A 44 -3.56 0.61 2.83
C TYR A 44 -2.89 0.18 1.53
N PHE A 45 -3.59 0.36 0.41
CA PHE A 45 -2.96 0.32 -0.91
C PHE A 45 -2.39 1.69 -1.26
N LEU A 46 -1.12 1.72 -1.61
CA LEU A 46 -0.37 2.87 -2.06
C LEU A 46 -0.01 2.67 -3.54
N SER A 47 -0.29 3.66 -4.37
CA SER A 47 0.01 3.63 -5.80
C SER A 47 0.82 4.86 -6.19
N PHE A 48 1.71 4.73 -7.16
CA PHE A 48 2.33 5.92 -7.78
C PHE A 48 1.36 6.54 -8.78
N ARG A 49 1.31 7.87 -8.88
CA ARG A 49 0.34 8.58 -9.75
C ARG A 49 0.33 8.10 -11.21
N ASN A 50 1.51 7.77 -11.74
CA ASN A 50 1.70 7.42 -13.15
C ASN A 50 2.18 5.97 -13.34
N SER A 51 1.85 5.06 -12.41
CA SER A 51 2.23 3.65 -12.49
C SER A 51 1.09 2.73 -12.06
N ASN A 52 1.03 1.55 -12.68
CA ASN A 52 0.13 0.48 -12.26
C ASN A 52 0.72 -0.36 -11.11
N VAL A 53 2.01 -0.16 -10.77
CA VAL A 53 2.65 -0.85 -9.65
C VAL A 53 2.17 -0.27 -8.32
N ARG A 54 1.81 -1.16 -7.39
CA ARG A 54 1.30 -0.79 -6.07
C ARG A 54 2.11 -1.41 -4.94
N ILE A 55 2.02 -0.80 -3.77
CA ILE A 55 2.52 -1.36 -2.52
C ILE A 55 1.34 -1.41 -1.55
N ASN A 56 1.10 -2.54 -0.91
CA ASN A 56 0.19 -2.58 0.22
C ASN A 56 0.98 -2.68 1.52
N VAL A 57 0.73 -1.74 2.43
CA VAL A 57 1.33 -1.73 3.76
C VAL A 57 0.37 -2.41 4.72
N VAL A 58 0.85 -3.41 5.46
CA VAL A 58 0.07 -4.23 6.40
C VAL A 58 0.64 -4.06 7.80
#